data_AF-A0AAD9ZI97-F1
#
_entry.id   AF-A0AAD9ZI97-F1
#
_cell.length_a   1.000
_cell.length_b   1.000
_cell.length_c   1.000
_cell.angle_alpha   90.00
_cell.angle_beta   90.00
_cell.angle_gamma   90.00
#
_symmetry.space_group_name_H-M   'P 1'
#
loop_
_entity.id
_entity.type
_entity.pdbx_description
1 polymer ?
#
loop_
_entity_poly.entity_id
_entity_poly.type
_entity_poly.pdbx_seq_one_letter_code
_entity_poly.pdbx_strand_id
1 'polypeptide(L)'
;MENYLEICSEVMSHKFKKTKERISKDQNNSATSKRFEEYSIEECMQLIEGMDVGDIISHCWNMIDMLAFMSMLRFFVIVSHSVSVRVVAERFQCSKDTIHRQFKRILKAICGLTPHIIQVEIRGDTPLRIMNNSKYYPYFKKCIGAIDETHVAAWSHAWKQTSYRGRKVVITQNVMCACSFDMMFTFVYTG
;
A
#
# COMPACT_ATOMS: atom_id res chain seq x y z
N MET A 1 -9.50 -20.73 1.43
CA MET A 1 -8.42 -19.72 1.50
C MET A 1 -8.68 -18.55 0.55
N GLU A 2 -9.30 -18.80 -0.63
CA GLU A 2 -9.77 -17.76 -1.57
C GLU A 2 -10.84 -16.83 -0.98
N ASN A 3 -11.76 -17.37 -0.17
CA ASN A 3 -12.88 -16.63 0.39
C ASN A 3 -12.48 -15.44 1.30
N TYR A 4 -11.35 -15.49 2.01
CA TYR A 4 -11.00 -14.42 2.98
C TYR A 4 -10.46 -13.16 2.30
N LEU A 5 -9.68 -13.32 1.22
CA LEU A 5 -9.13 -12.20 0.47
C LEU A 5 -10.19 -11.56 -0.42
N GLU A 6 -11.11 -12.37 -0.95
CA GLU A 6 -12.26 -11.91 -1.73
C GLU A 6 -13.22 -11.10 -0.85
N ILE A 7 -13.57 -11.61 0.33
CA ILE A 7 -14.35 -10.86 1.34
C ILE A 7 -13.62 -9.57 1.75
N CYS A 8 -12.32 -9.61 2.02
CA CYS A 8 -11.55 -8.41 2.37
C CYS A 8 -11.56 -7.37 1.23
N SER A 9 -11.38 -7.80 -0.01
CA SER A 9 -11.40 -6.93 -1.19
C SER A 9 -12.79 -6.33 -1.43
N GLU A 10 -13.84 -7.13 -1.27
CA GLU A 10 -15.23 -6.74 -1.49
C GLU A 10 -15.75 -5.81 -0.39
N VAL A 11 -15.45 -6.08 0.88
CA VAL A 11 -15.80 -5.22 2.03
C VAL A 11 -15.08 -3.87 1.93
N MET A 12 -13.80 -3.87 1.56
CA MET A 12 -13.05 -2.64 1.33
C MET A 12 -13.66 -1.87 0.15
N SER A 13 -13.84 -2.51 -1.01
CA SER A 13 -14.40 -1.87 -2.21
C SER A 13 -15.80 -1.28 -1.99
N HIS A 14 -16.66 -1.99 -1.27
CA HIS A 14 -18.02 -1.53 -0.97
C HIS A 14 -18.04 -0.36 0.03
N LYS A 15 -17.19 -0.40 1.06
CA LYS A 15 -17.08 0.71 2.04
C LYS A 15 -16.40 1.94 1.44
N PHE A 16 -15.36 1.76 0.61
CA PHE A 16 -14.73 2.86 -0.14
C PHE A 16 -15.73 3.53 -1.09
N LYS A 17 -16.56 2.76 -1.78
CA LYS A 17 -17.61 3.29 -2.67
C LYS A 17 -18.68 4.09 -1.91
N LYS A 18 -19.13 3.61 -0.75
CA LYS A 18 -20.14 4.29 0.08
C LYS A 18 -19.60 5.58 0.74
N THR A 19 -18.33 5.61 1.09
CA THR A 19 -17.66 6.82 1.61
C THR A 19 -17.36 7.82 0.50
N LYS A 20 -17.01 7.34 -0.71
CA LYS A 20 -16.91 8.16 -1.93
C LYS A 20 -18.23 8.86 -2.26
N GLU A 21 -19.35 8.16 -2.14
CA GLU A 21 -20.70 8.73 -2.33
C GLU A 21 -21.10 9.77 -1.26
N ARG A 22 -20.48 9.73 -0.08
CA ARG A 22 -20.65 10.77 0.96
C ARG A 22 -19.77 12.00 0.66
N ILE A 23 -18.51 11.78 0.28
CA ILE A 23 -17.56 12.85 -0.05
C ILE A 23 -17.94 13.56 -1.37
N SER A 24 -18.45 12.82 -2.37
CA SER A 24 -18.92 13.39 -3.64
C SER A 24 -20.21 14.21 -3.48
N LYS A 25 -20.99 14.00 -2.41
CA LYS A 25 -22.15 14.85 -2.10
C LYS A 25 -21.75 16.22 -1.55
N ASP A 26 -20.56 16.30 -0.94
CA ASP A 26 -19.99 17.57 -0.47
C ASP A 26 -19.22 18.32 -1.58
N GLN A 27 -18.90 17.64 -2.68
CA GLN A 27 -18.19 18.21 -3.84
C GLN A 27 -18.96 18.02 -5.16
N ASN A 28 -20.13 18.64 -5.28
CA ASN A 28 -20.75 18.83 -6.59
C ASN A 28 -20.29 20.15 -7.22
N ASN A 29 -19.16 20.10 -7.93
CA ASN A 29 -19.06 20.67 -9.27
C ASN A 29 -17.83 20.12 -10.02
N SER A 30 -18.01 19.00 -10.71
CA SER A 30 -17.66 18.80 -12.13
C SER A 30 -17.48 17.31 -12.42
N ALA A 31 -18.20 16.86 -13.45
CA ALA A 31 -18.17 15.50 -13.94
C ALA A 31 -16.86 15.21 -14.67
N THR A 32 -16.29 14.02 -14.47
CA THR A 32 -15.73 13.21 -15.57
C THR A 32 -15.31 11.80 -15.12
N SER A 33 -15.76 10.81 -15.90
CA SER A 33 -15.16 9.50 -16.19
C SER A 33 -14.83 8.51 -15.05
N LYS A 34 -15.59 7.41 -15.02
CA LYS A 34 -15.35 6.21 -14.22
C LYS A 34 -13.99 5.56 -14.58
N ARG A 35 -13.01 5.71 -13.69
CA ARG A 35 -11.84 4.82 -13.55
C ARG A 35 -11.76 4.46 -12.06
N PHE A 36 -11.31 3.26 -11.71
CA PHE A 36 -11.02 2.93 -10.31
C PHE A 36 -9.94 3.92 -9.83
N GLU A 37 -10.38 4.97 -9.12
CA GLU A 37 -9.47 5.92 -8.49
C GLU A 37 -8.82 5.16 -7.34
N GLU A 38 -7.56 4.78 -7.54
CA GLU A 38 -6.68 4.30 -6.48
C GLU A 38 -6.56 5.43 -5.45
N TYR A 39 -6.97 5.14 -4.21
CA TYR A 39 -6.74 6.04 -3.08
C TYR A 39 -5.24 6.08 -2.77
N SER A 40 -4.71 7.26 -2.50
CA SER A 40 -3.40 7.39 -1.89
C SER A 40 -3.39 6.73 -0.50
N ILE A 41 -2.22 6.25 -0.06
CA ILE A 41 -2.08 5.63 1.27
C ILE A 41 -2.52 6.64 2.35
N GLU A 42 -2.24 7.92 2.14
CA GLU A 42 -2.59 9.04 2.99
C GLU A 42 -4.12 9.20 3.15
N GLU A 43 -4.90 9.06 2.08
CA GLU A 43 -6.36 9.09 2.14
C GLU A 43 -6.92 7.89 2.90
N CYS A 44 -6.30 6.72 2.73
CA CYS A 44 -6.64 5.53 3.50
C CYS A 44 -6.30 5.70 4.99
N MET A 45 -5.19 6.39 5.33
CA MET A 45 -4.83 6.70 6.72
C MET A 45 -5.83 7.66 7.37
N GLN A 46 -6.23 8.74 6.68
CA GLN A 46 -7.23 9.69 7.20
C GLN A 46 -8.59 9.02 7.45
N LEU A 47 -8.97 8.08 6.57
CA LEU A 47 -10.17 7.27 6.74
C LEU A 47 -10.05 6.35 7.96
N ILE A 48 -8.91 5.72 8.22
CA ILE A 48 -8.68 4.87 9.39
C ILE A 48 -8.68 5.70 10.69
N GLU A 49 -8.11 6.90 10.67
CA GLU A 49 -8.07 7.80 11.83
C GLU A 49 -9.45 8.33 12.24
N GLY A 50 -10.36 8.52 11.27
CA GLY A 50 -11.73 8.97 11.50
C GLY A 50 -12.73 7.87 11.90
N MET A 51 -12.31 6.60 11.97
CA MET A 51 -13.22 5.49 12.27
C MET A 51 -13.32 5.22 13.77
N ASP A 52 -14.49 5.50 14.34
CA ASP A 52 -14.82 5.05 15.69
C ASP A 52 -15.10 3.53 15.71
N VAL A 53 -14.74 2.87 16.82
CA VAL A 53 -14.96 1.43 17.01
C VAL A 53 -16.44 1.08 16.93
N GLY A 54 -17.33 2.00 17.33
CA GLY A 54 -18.78 1.87 17.22
C GLY A 54 -19.30 1.79 15.77
N ASP A 55 -18.72 2.57 14.86
CA ASP A 55 -19.08 2.55 13.43
C ASP A 55 -18.66 1.25 12.74
N ILE A 56 -17.60 0.61 13.26
CA ILE A 56 -17.11 -0.68 12.76
C ILE A 56 -18.05 -1.82 13.15
N ILE A 57 -18.58 -1.77 14.37
CA ILE A 57 -19.51 -2.77 14.92
C ILE A 57 -20.89 -2.68 14.23
N SER A 58 -21.36 -1.47 13.91
CA SER A 58 -22.67 -1.20 13.31
C SER A 58 -22.83 -1.66 11.84
N HIS A 59 -21.74 -1.86 11.11
CA HIS A 59 -21.77 -2.04 9.64
C HIS A 59 -21.17 -3.35 9.11
N CYS A 60 -20.75 -4.28 9.97
CA CYS A 60 -20.30 -5.60 9.56
C CYS A 60 -21.44 -6.61 9.78
N TRP A 61 -22.03 -7.11 8.68
CA TRP A 61 -23.24 -7.93 8.72
C TRP A 61 -23.03 -9.32 9.33
N ASN A 62 -21.78 -9.81 9.44
CA ASN A 62 -21.45 -11.03 10.17
C ASN A 62 -20.10 -10.92 10.92
N MET A 63 -19.94 -11.71 11.99
CA MET A 63 -18.76 -11.73 12.88
C MET A 63 -17.43 -11.98 12.13
N ILE A 64 -17.48 -12.76 11.04
CA ILE A 64 -16.29 -13.08 10.22
C ILE A 64 -15.75 -11.83 9.52
N ASP A 65 -16.64 -11.02 8.94
CA ASP A 65 -16.26 -9.79 8.22
C ASP A 65 -15.67 -8.75 9.17
N MET A 66 -16.21 -8.68 10.39
CA MET A 66 -15.72 -7.79 11.44
C MET A 66 -14.29 -8.17 11.88
N LEU A 67 -14.02 -9.46 12.05
CA LEU A 67 -12.68 -9.97 12.37
C LEU A 67 -11.68 -9.75 11.22
N ALA A 68 -12.12 -9.90 9.98
CA ALA A 68 -11.31 -9.66 8.79
C ALA A 68 -10.93 -8.18 8.66
N PHE A 69 -11.90 -7.30 8.82
CA PHE A 69 -11.68 -5.87 8.80
C PHE A 69 -10.73 -5.41 9.91
N MET A 70 -10.92 -5.88 11.15
CA MET A 70 -10.01 -5.61 12.27
C MET A 70 -8.58 -6.09 12.00
N SER A 71 -8.42 -7.22 11.33
CA SER A 71 -7.10 -7.76 10.96
C SER A 71 -6.38 -6.84 9.98
N MET A 72 -7.09 -6.33 8.97
CA MET A 72 -6.54 -5.37 8.01
C MET A 72 -6.19 -4.03 8.67
N LEU A 73 -7.07 -3.50 9.52
CA LEU A 73 -6.81 -2.26 10.24
C LEU A 73 -5.52 -2.34 11.08
N ARG A 74 -5.34 -3.43 11.83
CA ARG A 74 -4.11 -3.63 12.62
C ARG A 74 -2.88 -3.69 11.74
N PHE A 75 -2.95 -4.38 10.59
CA PHE A 75 -1.84 -4.43 9.63
C PHE A 75 -1.51 -3.02 9.11
N PHE A 76 -2.51 -2.28 8.64
CA PHE A 76 -2.33 -0.93 8.11
C PHE A 76 -1.77 0.02 9.16
N VAL A 77 -2.31 0.05 10.38
CA VAL A 77 -1.78 0.90 11.45
C VAL A 77 -0.30 0.62 11.73
N ILE A 78 0.12 -0.65 11.72
CA ILE A 78 1.53 -1.03 11.92
C ILE A 78 2.41 -0.51 10.78
N VAL A 79 2.03 -0.73 9.52
CA VAL A 79 2.88 -0.36 8.37
C VAL A 79 2.86 1.14 8.09
N SER A 80 1.73 1.79 8.31
CA SER A 80 1.51 3.22 8.05
C SER A 80 2.23 4.11 9.06
N HIS A 81 2.10 3.82 10.35
CA HIS A 81 2.67 4.66 11.41
C HIS A 81 3.96 4.10 12.02
N SER A 82 4.44 2.97 11.53
CA SER A 82 5.59 2.26 12.11
C SER A 82 5.47 2.02 13.62
N VAL A 83 4.23 1.81 14.11
CA VAL A 83 3.96 1.64 15.54
C VAL A 83 4.29 0.23 16.02
N SER A 84 4.71 0.13 17.28
CA SER A 84 5.01 -1.17 17.86
C SER A 84 3.76 -2.04 18.01
N VAL A 85 3.92 -3.37 17.84
CA VAL A 85 2.87 -4.36 18.08
C VAL A 85 2.27 -4.23 19.49
N ARG A 86 3.04 -3.74 20.48
CA ARG A 86 2.54 -3.49 21.84
C ARG A 86 1.46 -2.40 21.86
N VAL A 87 1.70 -1.28 21.18
CA VAL A 87 0.72 -0.17 21.12
C VAL A 87 -0.55 -0.63 20.42
N VAL A 88 -0.43 -1.42 19.35
CA VAL A 88 -1.57 -1.97 18.63
C VAL A 88 -2.32 -3.01 19.48
N ALA A 89 -1.62 -3.85 20.24
CA ALA A 89 -2.23 -4.80 21.18
C ALA A 89 -3.08 -4.09 22.23
N GLU A 90 -2.57 -3.00 22.79
CA GLU A 90 -3.25 -2.17 23.77
C GLU A 90 -4.45 -1.44 23.16
N ARG A 91 -4.29 -0.81 21.99
CA ARG A 91 -5.39 -0.08 21.32
C ARG A 91 -6.54 -0.98 20.91
N PHE A 92 -6.25 -2.18 20.40
CA PHE A 92 -7.24 -3.12 19.88
C PHE A 92 -7.60 -4.23 20.88
N GLN A 93 -7.13 -4.13 22.13
CA GLN A 93 -7.38 -5.09 23.21
C GLN A 93 -7.20 -6.55 22.77
N CYS A 94 -6.07 -6.84 22.14
CA CYS A 94 -5.79 -8.16 21.57
C CYS A 94 -4.37 -8.62 21.86
N SER A 95 -4.14 -9.93 21.87
CA SER A 95 -2.81 -10.46 22.15
C SER A 95 -1.81 -10.17 21.04
N LYS A 96 -0.56 -9.93 21.43
CA LYS A 96 0.57 -9.73 20.50
C LYS A 96 0.72 -10.90 19.51
N ASP A 97 0.47 -12.13 19.97
CA ASP A 97 0.49 -13.32 19.12
C ASP A 97 -0.56 -13.29 18.02
N THR A 98 -1.76 -12.78 18.33
CA THR A 98 -2.84 -12.66 17.35
C THR A 98 -2.48 -11.63 16.27
N ILE A 99 -1.97 -10.45 16.68
CA ILE A 99 -1.50 -9.44 15.74
C ILE A 99 -0.39 -10.00 14.86
N HIS A 100 0.61 -10.67 15.44
CA HIS A 100 1.73 -11.24 14.68
C HIS A 100 1.28 -12.25 13.64
N ARG A 101 0.36 -13.15 13.99
CA ARG A 101 -0.22 -14.13 13.05
C ARG A 101 -0.99 -13.46 11.93
N GLN A 102 -1.82 -12.47 12.25
CA GLN A 102 -2.59 -11.70 11.26
C GLN A 102 -1.67 -10.92 10.32
N PHE A 103 -0.67 -10.23 10.88
CA PHE A 103 0.32 -9.48 10.12
C PHE A 103 1.05 -10.37 9.11
N LYS A 104 1.55 -11.53 9.56
CA LYS A 104 2.21 -12.51 8.67
C LYS A 104 1.29 -13.03 7.57
N ARG A 105 0.02 -13.32 7.88
CA ARG A 105 -0.96 -13.80 6.89
C ARG A 105 -1.23 -12.76 5.81
N ILE A 106 -1.47 -11.52 6.22
CA ILE A 106 -1.74 -10.40 5.31
C ILE A 106 -0.50 -10.10 4.47
N LEU A 107 0.68 -10.01 5.09
CA LEU A 107 1.94 -9.80 4.38
C LEU A 107 2.17 -10.88 3.32
N LYS A 108 1.97 -12.16 3.67
CA LYS A 108 2.11 -13.26 2.71
C LYS A 108 1.13 -13.16 1.55
N ALA A 109 -0.11 -12.75 1.82
CA ALA A 109 -1.11 -12.54 0.76
C ALA A 109 -0.71 -11.39 -0.17
N ILE A 110 -0.26 -10.25 0.37
CA ILE A 110 0.24 -9.12 -0.42
C ILE A 110 1.45 -9.52 -1.27
N CYS A 111 2.41 -10.27 -0.70
CA CYS A 111 3.53 -10.81 -1.46
C CYS A 111 3.08 -11.77 -2.58
N GLY A 112 1.99 -12.52 -2.37
CA GLY A 112 1.37 -13.35 -3.40
C GLY A 112 0.72 -12.52 -4.52
N LEU A 113 0.28 -11.30 -4.23
CA LEU A 113 -0.29 -10.36 -5.21
C LEU A 113 0.79 -9.55 -5.94
N THR A 114 2.03 -9.52 -5.45
CA THR A 114 3.13 -8.76 -6.06
C THR A 114 3.27 -8.98 -7.57
N PRO A 115 3.18 -10.21 -8.14
CA PRO A 115 3.27 -10.41 -9.58
C PRO A 115 2.13 -9.78 -10.38
N HIS A 116 1.00 -9.44 -9.74
CA HIS A 116 -0.15 -8.78 -10.35
C HIS A 116 -0.11 -7.27 -10.20
N ILE A 117 0.54 -6.76 -9.15
CA ILE A 117 0.63 -5.33 -8.84
C ILE A 117 1.88 -4.70 -9.48
N ILE A 118 3.03 -5.38 -9.38
CA ILE A 118 4.32 -4.90 -9.90
C ILE A 118 4.55 -5.58 -11.25
N GLN A 119 4.06 -4.94 -12.30
CA GLN A 119 4.17 -5.45 -13.67
C GLN A 119 4.77 -4.37 -14.57
N VAL A 120 5.57 -4.81 -15.54
CA VAL A 120 6.08 -3.94 -16.60
C VAL A 120 5.01 -3.82 -17.68
N GLU A 121 4.42 -2.63 -17.82
CA GLU A 121 3.58 -2.32 -18.97
C GLU A 121 4.47 -1.92 -20.16
N ILE A 122 4.68 -2.84 -21.10
CA ILE A 122 5.47 -2.57 -22.31
C ILE A 122 4.58 -1.83 -23.31
N ARG A 123 4.47 -0.52 -23.14
CA ARG A 123 3.96 0.36 -24.21
C ARG A 123 5.10 0.56 -25.20
N GLY A 124 5.00 -0.05 -26.38
CA GLY A 124 6.04 0.01 -27.42
C GLY A 124 6.33 1.42 -27.95
N ASP A 125 5.51 2.40 -27.56
CA ASP A 125 5.56 3.79 -27.99
C ASP A 125 6.18 4.71 -26.93
N THR A 126 6.87 5.75 -27.41
CA THR A 126 7.43 6.77 -26.53
C THR A 126 6.30 7.61 -25.94
N PRO A 127 6.23 7.80 -24.60
CA PRO A 127 5.21 8.63 -23.98
C PRO A 127 5.14 10.03 -24.60
N LEU A 128 3.93 10.56 -24.79
CA LEU A 128 3.71 11.90 -25.37
C LEU A 128 4.49 12.99 -24.62
N ARG A 129 4.63 12.85 -23.29
CA ARG A 129 5.38 13.78 -22.44
C ARG A 129 6.88 13.87 -22.80
N ILE A 130 7.46 12.79 -23.33
CA ILE A 130 8.83 12.80 -23.85
C ILE A 130 8.85 13.31 -25.29
N MET A 131 7.96 12.78 -26.15
CA MET A 131 7.95 13.10 -27.58
C MET A 131 7.72 14.60 -27.85
N ASN A 132 6.88 15.25 -27.05
CA ASN A 132 6.55 16.67 -27.20
C ASN A 132 7.58 17.61 -26.54
N ASN A 133 8.65 17.08 -25.95
CA ASN A 133 9.65 17.88 -25.25
C ASN A 133 11.02 17.73 -25.93
N SER A 134 11.48 18.79 -26.59
CA SER A 134 12.78 18.83 -27.29
C SER A 134 14.00 18.65 -26.37
N LYS A 135 13.84 18.84 -25.05
CA LYS A 135 14.88 18.53 -24.06
C LYS A 135 15.04 17.03 -23.85
N TYR A 136 13.96 16.26 -23.95
CA TYR A 136 13.94 14.82 -23.66
C TYR A 136 13.99 13.95 -24.91
N TYR A 137 13.33 14.37 -25.99
CA TYR A 137 13.44 13.70 -27.28
C TYR A 137 14.65 14.24 -28.07
N PRO A 138 15.50 13.39 -28.68
CA PRO A 138 15.36 11.93 -28.84
C PRO A 138 16.03 11.08 -27.74
N TYR A 139 16.70 11.70 -26.75
CA TYR A 139 17.53 11.00 -25.77
C TYR A 139 16.80 9.92 -24.97
N PHE A 140 15.52 10.14 -24.65
CA PHE A 140 14.68 9.20 -23.91
C PHE A 140 13.65 8.49 -24.80
N LYS A 141 13.93 8.33 -26.10
CA LYS A 141 13.07 7.57 -27.01
C LYS A 141 12.89 6.13 -26.51
N LYS A 142 11.64 5.66 -26.44
CA LYS A 142 11.23 4.34 -25.89
C LYS A 142 11.58 4.13 -24.40
N CYS A 143 11.82 5.19 -23.65
CA CYS A 143 11.93 5.08 -22.20
C CYS A 143 10.60 4.62 -21.61
N ILE A 144 10.65 3.61 -20.73
CA ILE A 144 9.47 3.03 -20.08
C ILE A 144 9.24 3.58 -18.66
N GLY A 145 10.21 4.28 -18.09
CA GLY A 145 10.16 4.71 -16.69
C GLY A 145 11.47 5.26 -16.15
N ALA A 146 11.53 5.42 -14.83
CA ALA A 146 12.73 5.80 -14.09
C ALA A 146 13.19 4.65 -13.19
N ILE A 147 14.49 4.61 -12.90
CA ILE A 147 15.09 3.72 -11.89
C ILE A 147 15.74 4.63 -10.85
N ASP A 148 15.50 4.34 -9.59
CA ASP A 148 16.16 5.01 -8.46
C ASP A 148 16.45 4.01 -7.34
N GLU A 149 17.43 4.37 -6.50
CA GLU A 149 17.82 3.61 -5.32
C GLU A 149 17.40 4.37 -4.06
N THR A 150 16.77 3.67 -3.12
CA THR A 150 16.37 4.24 -1.83
C THR A 150 16.79 3.36 -0.67
N HIS A 151 17.21 3.99 0.42
CA HIS A 151 17.53 3.29 1.66
C HIS A 151 16.32 3.24 2.58
N VAL A 152 15.80 2.05 2.81
CA VAL A 152 14.71 1.80 3.75
C VAL A 152 15.29 1.37 5.10
N ALA A 153 14.75 1.86 6.21
CA ALA A 153 15.12 1.40 7.54
C ALA A 153 14.92 -0.12 7.65
N ALA A 154 15.94 -0.83 8.12
CA ALA A 154 15.93 -2.28 8.19
C ALA A 154 16.20 -2.74 9.62
N TRP A 155 15.70 -3.95 9.93
CA TRP A 155 16.08 -4.66 11.14
C TRP A 155 16.83 -5.92 10.76
N SER A 156 17.98 -6.13 11.41
CA SER A 156 18.80 -7.32 11.24
C SER A 156 19.43 -7.70 12.57
N HIS A 157 19.70 -8.99 12.77
CA HIS A 157 20.39 -9.46 13.98
C HIS A 157 21.79 -8.85 14.08
N ALA A 158 22.27 -8.59 15.30
CA ALA A 158 23.53 -7.90 15.57
C ALA A 158 24.72 -8.44 14.74
N TRP A 159 24.83 -9.75 14.59
CA TRP A 159 25.90 -10.42 13.84
C TRP A 159 25.79 -10.28 12.31
N LYS A 160 24.62 -9.88 11.78
CA LYS A 160 24.40 -9.58 10.34
C LYS A 160 24.37 -8.07 10.04
N GLN A 161 24.30 -7.22 11.05
CA GLN A 161 24.10 -5.77 10.88
C GLN A 161 25.18 -5.09 10.04
N THR A 162 26.41 -5.61 10.02
CA THR A 162 27.51 -5.05 9.23
C THR A 162 27.15 -4.94 7.74
N SER A 163 26.43 -5.90 7.18
CA SER A 163 26.00 -5.88 5.77
C SER A 163 24.88 -4.89 5.47
N TYR A 164 24.14 -4.46 6.50
CA TYR A 164 23.01 -3.52 6.38
C TYR A 164 23.39 -2.13 6.89
N ARG A 165 24.67 -1.87 7.16
CA ARG A 165 25.12 -0.61 7.75
C ARG A 165 25.27 0.44 6.64
N GLY A 166 24.37 1.42 6.63
CA GLY A 166 24.47 2.55 5.71
C GLY A 166 25.61 3.51 6.08
N ARG A 167 25.86 4.51 5.21
CA ARG A 167 26.88 5.55 5.40
C ARG A 167 26.77 6.27 6.75
N LYS A 168 25.54 6.46 7.25
CA LYS A 168 25.26 7.13 8.54
C LYS A 168 25.28 6.18 9.74
N VAL A 169 25.82 4.97 9.60
CA VAL A 169 25.86 3.93 10.65
C VAL A 169 24.48 3.36 11.03
N VAL A 170 23.39 3.94 10.52
CA VAL A 170 22.03 3.41 10.66
C VAL A 170 21.89 2.13 9.83
N ILE A 171 21.13 1.18 10.37
CA ILE A 171 20.79 -0.08 9.68
C ILE A 171 19.72 0.20 8.64
N THR A 172 20.09 0.09 7.36
CA THR A 172 19.21 0.31 6.22
C THR A 172 19.43 -0.77 5.16
N GLN A 173 18.41 -1.02 4.36
CA GLN A 173 18.45 -1.88 3.19
C GLN A 173 18.39 -1.00 1.95
N ASN A 174 19.31 -1.18 1.01
CA ASN A 174 19.16 -0.57 -0.31
C ASN A 174 18.03 -1.28 -1.06
N VAL A 175 17.10 -0.50 -1.60
CA VAL A 175 15.99 -0.95 -2.43
C VAL A 175 16.05 -0.18 -3.73
N MET A 176 16.30 -0.88 -4.82
CA MET A 176 16.21 -0.34 -6.17
C MET A 176 14.78 -0.51 -6.68
N CYS A 177 14.18 0.57 -7.13
CA CYS A 177 12.84 0.57 -7.69
C CYS A 177 12.86 1.12 -9.11
N ALA A 178 12.14 0.46 -10.02
CA ALA A 178 11.76 1.03 -11.30
C ALA A 178 10.29 1.44 -11.26
N CYS A 179 9.96 2.61 -11.79
CA CYS A 179 8.60 3.12 -11.85
C CYS A 179 8.27 3.63 -13.26
N SER A 180 7.00 3.48 -13.66
CA SER A 180 6.48 4.03 -14.90
C SER A 180 6.26 5.55 -14.81
N PHE A 181 5.88 6.18 -15.91
CA PHE A 181 5.54 7.62 -15.94
C PHE A 181 4.29 7.98 -15.12
N ASP A 182 3.44 6.99 -14.81
CA ASP A 182 2.28 7.11 -13.93
C ASP A 182 2.66 6.86 -12.44
N MET A 183 3.97 6.83 -12.13
CA MET A 183 4.54 6.59 -10.80
C MET A 183 4.22 5.21 -10.19
N MET A 184 3.75 4.26 -11.01
CA MET A 184 3.52 2.88 -10.60
C MET A 184 4.83 2.09 -10.63
N PHE A 185 5.14 1.34 -9.57
CA PHE A 185 6.31 0.46 -9.56
C PHE A 185 6.16 -0.68 -10.58
N THR A 186 7.16 -0.83 -11.43
CA THR A 186 7.25 -1.89 -12.44
C THR A 186 8.28 -2.95 -12.06
N PHE A 187 9.20 -2.62 -11.15
CA PHE A 187 10.19 -3.53 -10.59
C PHE A 187 10.66 -3.04 -9.22
N VAL A 188 10.89 -3.96 -8.28
CA VAL A 188 11.46 -3.67 -6.96
C VAL A 188 12.46 -4.76 -6.61
N TYR A 189 13.66 -4.36 -6.18
CA TYR A 189 14.74 -5.27 -5.82
C TYR A 189 15.46 -4.79 -4.57
N THR A 190 15.72 -5.72 -3.64
CA THR A 190 16.47 -5.43 -2.41
C THR A 190 17.90 -5.93 -2.55
N GLY A 191 18.87 -5.05 -2.32
CA GLY A 191 20.30 -5.33 -2.42
C GLY A 191 20.98 -5.81 -1.14
#